data_AF-A0A497RKB3-F1
#
_entry.id   AF-A0A497RKB3-F1
#
_cell.length_a   1.000
_cell.length_b   1.000
_cell.length_c   1.000
_cell.angle_alpha   90.00
_cell.angle_beta   90.00
_cell.angle_gamma   90.00
#
_symmetry.space_group_name_H-M   'P 1'
#
loop_
_entity.id
_entity.type
_entity.pdbx_description
1 polymer ?
#
loop_
_entity_poly.entity_id
_entity_poly.type
_entity_poly.pdbx_seq_one_letter_code
_entity_poly.pdbx_strand_id
1 'polypeptide(L)' 'MEEIEFDCPVCNDNKKHKAKVIRKFEDKYRAFMEVQCLDCGRKGTIKRIKTINMELYEF' A
#
# COMPACT_ATOMS: atom_id res chain seq x y z
N MET A 1 -4.60 11.67 -9.75
CA MET A 1 -3.85 11.06 -8.64
C MET A 1 -4.56 9.76 -8.32
N GLU A 2 -3.84 8.65 -8.22
CA GLU A 2 -4.44 7.33 -8.01
C GLU A 2 -4.70 7.11 -6.51
N GLU A 3 -5.88 6.64 -6.16
CA GLU A 3 -6.32 6.37 -4.80
C GLU A 3 -6.66 4.89 -4.68
N ILE A 4 -6.21 4.25 -3.60
CA ILE A 4 -6.50 2.85 -3.34
C ILE A 4 -7.15 2.70 -1.97
N GLU A 5 -7.94 1.64 -1.82
CA GLU A 5 -8.44 1.20 -0.54
C GLU A 5 -7.53 0.11 0.02
N PHE A 6 -7.07 0.28 1.25
CA PHE A 6 -6.21 -0.70 1.92
C PHE A 6 -6.54 -0.78 3.41
N ASP A 7 -6.23 -1.91 4.02
CA ASP A 7 -6.28 -2.03 5.47
C ASP A 7 -5.03 -1.38 6.04
N CYS A 8 -5.20 -0.28 6.78
CA CYS A 8 -4.08 0.48 7.30
C CYS A 8 -3.59 -0.17 8.61
N PRO A 9 -2.39 -0.78 8.65
CA PRO A 9 -1.90 -1.44 9.86
C PRO A 9 -1.65 -0.46 11.01
N VAL A 10 -1.59 0.85 10.71
CA VAL A 10 -1.43 1.92 11.70
C VAL A 10 -2.77 2.30 12.32
N CYS A 11 -3.85 2.40 11.52
CA CYS A 11 -5.17 2.71 12.05
C CYS A 11 -5.75 1.50 12.79
N ASN A 12 -5.54 0.30 12.24
CA ASN A 12 -5.89 -1.00 12.83
C ASN A 12 -7.35 -1.10 13.33
N ASP A 13 -8.28 -0.41 12.67
CA ASP A 13 -9.71 -0.41 13.00
C ASP A 13 -10.54 -1.38 12.15
N ASN A 14 -9.89 -2.30 11.42
CA ASN A 14 -10.51 -3.28 10.52
C ASN A 14 -11.40 -2.64 9.42
N LYS A 15 -11.17 -1.37 9.09
CA LYS A 15 -11.83 -0.69 7.98
C LYS A 15 -10.83 -0.46 6.86
N LYS A 16 -11.35 -0.46 5.64
CA LYS A 16 -10.58 -0.01 4.48
C LYS A 16 -10.43 1.51 4.54
N HIS A 17 -9.19 1.96 4.57
CA HIS A 17 -8.83 3.36 4.47
C HIS A 17 -8.49 3.74 3.05
N LYS A 18 -8.69 5.02 2.72
CA LYS A 18 -8.19 5.56 1.47
C LYS A 18 -6.73 5.93 1.61
N ALA A 19 -5.92 5.42 0.69
CA ALA A 19 -4.54 5.79 0.52
C ALA A 19 -4.35 6.50 -0.81
N LYS A 20 -3.59 7.59 -0.79
CA LYS A 20 -3.10 8.25 -1.99
C LYS A 20 -1.82 7.56 -2.45
N VAL A 21 -1.78 7.09 -3.69
CA VAL A 21 -0.58 6.53 -4.29
C VAL A 21 0.36 7.67 -4.66
N ILE A 22 1.51 7.74 -3.98
CA ILE A 22 2.57 8.72 -4.26
C ILE A 22 3.43 8.23 -5.42
N ARG A 23 3.84 6.97 -5.36
CA ARG A 23 4.64 6.32 -6.39
C ARG A 23 4.15 4.90 -6.59
N LYS A 24 4.13 4.46 -7.84
CA LYS A 24 3.91 3.07 -8.20
C LYS A 24 4.98 2.61 -9.16
N PHE A 25 5.41 1.39 -8.97
CA PHE A 25 6.40 0.74 -9.79
C PHE A 25 6.01 -0.72 -9.91
N GLU A 26 5.86 -1.20 -11.14
CA GLU A 26 5.50 -2.59 -11.40
C GLU A 26 6.39 -3.17 -12.48
N ASP A 27 6.96 -4.34 -12.17
CA ASP A 27 7.75 -5.17 -13.07
C ASP A 27 7.10 -6.55 -13.23
N LYS A 28 7.68 -7.36 -14.13
CA LYS A 28 7.35 -8.77 -14.32
C LYS A 28 7.42 -9.61 -13.02
N TYR A 29 8.28 -9.24 -12.07
CA TYR A 29 8.53 -10.03 -10.86
C TYR A 29 7.91 -9.45 -9.60
N ARG A 30 7.73 -8.12 -9.52
CA ARG A 30 7.34 -7.42 -8.30
C ARG A 30 6.55 -6.16 -8.62
N ALA A 31 5.60 -5.82 -7.76
CA ALA A 31 4.98 -4.51 -7.70
C ALA A 31 5.37 -3.84 -6.39
N PHE A 32 5.58 -2.53 -6.43
CA PHE A 32 5.89 -1.67 -5.30
C PHE A 32 5.01 -0.43 -5.43
N MET A 33 4.27 -0.11 -4.38
CA MET A 33 3.50 1.12 -4.29
C MET A 33 3.82 1.84 -2.99
N GLU A 34 4.22 3.10 -3.11
CA GLU A 34 4.31 4.03 -2.00
C GLU A 34 2.98 4.75 -1.86
N VAL A 35 2.38 4.61 -0.68
CA VAL A 35 1.03 5.05 -0.38
C VAL A 35 1.03 5.92 0.86
N GLN A 36 0.14 6.91 0.90
CA GLN A 36 -0.10 7.71 2.09
C GLN A 36 -1.55 7.56 2.51
N CYS A 37 -1.78 7.02 3.71
CA CYS A 37 -3.10 6.97 4.30
C CYS A 37 -3.64 8.40 4.45
N LEU A 38 -4.85 8.64 3.94
CA LEU A 38 -5.49 9.94 4.03
C LEU A 38 -6.14 10.18 5.40
N ASP A 39 -6.41 9.13 6.17
CA ASP A 39 -6.96 9.22 7.52
C ASP A 39 -5.89 9.52 8.58
N CYS A 40 -4.87 8.66 8.71
CA CYS A 40 -3.81 8.86 9.71
C CYS A 40 -2.60 9.67 9.20
N GLY A 41 -2.55 9.97 7.90
CA GLY A 41 -1.46 10.72 7.26
C GLY A 41 -0.16 9.94 7.08
N ARG A 42 -0.07 8.70 7.57
CA ARG A 42 1.13 7.87 7.53
C ARG A 42 1.46 7.44 6.10
N LYS A 43 2.74 7.52 5.75
CA LYS A 43 3.28 6.98 4.50
C LYS A 43 3.79 5.57 4.75
N GLY A 44 3.48 4.67 3.84
CA GLY A 44 3.96 3.31 3.84
C GLY A 44 4.15 2.80 2.43
N THR A 45 4.67 1.59 2.34
CA THR A 45 4.93 0.92 1.08
C THR A 45 4.35 -0.48 1.09
N ILE A 46 3.68 -0.81 -0.01
CA ILE A 46 3.12 -2.13 -0.24
C ILE A 46 3.92 -2.77 -1.37
N LYS A 47 4.62 -3.85 -1.04
CA LYS A 47 5.44 -4.65 -1.95
C LYS A 47 4.72 -5.95 -2.23
N ARG A 48 4.46 -6.25 -3.49
CA ARG A 48 3.89 -7.52 -3.93
C ARG A 48 4.90 -8.28 -4.77
N ILE A 49 5.36 -9.42 -4.27
CA ILE A 49 6.26 -10.32 -4.99
C ILE A 49 5.40 -11.32 -5.77
N LYS A 50 5.30 -11.14 -7.09
CA LYS A 50 4.41 -11.93 -7.96
C LYS A 50 4.85 -13.40 -8.05
N THR A 51 6.15 -13.68 -7.94
CA THR A 51 6.71 -15.02 -8.06
C THR A 51 6.29 -15.98 -6.96
N ILE A 52 6.09 -15.48 -5.74
CA ILE A 52 5.70 -16.26 -4.56
C ILE A 52 4.33 -15.84 -3.99
N ASN A 53 3.61 -14.99 -4.74
CA ASN A 53 2.33 -14.41 -4.36
C ASN A 53 2.31 -13.84 -2.92
N MET A 54 3.41 -13.19 -2.51
CA MET A 54 3.59 -12.62 -1.18
C MET A 54 3.38 -11.12 -1.21
N GLU A 55 2.66 -10.59 -0.23
CA GLU A 55 2.45 -9.16 -0.01
C GLU A 55 3.12 -8.74 1.29
N LEU A 56 3.98 -7.73 1.21
CA LEU A 56 4.71 -7.15 2.32
C LEU A 56 4.24 -5.70 2.51
N TYR A 57 3.93 -5.35 3.75
CA TYR A 57 3.45 -4.03 4.15
C TYR A 57 4.49 -3.40 5.09
N GLU A 58 5.01 -2.23 4.75
CA GLU A 58 5.97 -1.46 5.56
C GLU A 58 5.37 -0.07 5.88
N PHE A 59 5.05 0.21 7.14
CA PHE A 59 4.30 1.41 7.62
C PHE A 59 4.84 1.99 8.94
#